data_AF-A0A7K7EHU9-F1
#
_entry.id   AF-A0A7K7EHU9-F1
#
_cell.length_a   1.000
_cell.length_b   1.000
_cell.length_c   1.000
_cell.angle_alpha   90.00
_cell.angle_beta   90.00
_cell.angle_gamma   90.00
#
_symmetry.space_group_name_H-M   'P 1'
#
loop_
_entity.id
_entity.type
_entity.pdbx_description
1 polymer ?
#
loop_
_entity_poly.entity_id
_entity_poly.type
_entity_poly.pdbx_seq_one_letter_code
_entity_poly.pdbx_strand_id
1 'polypeptide(L)' 'ALLCLPTYMHVVVSRYFLQYHGYSAWNLTLNDPSCTPYITSNYVAFNIPYTQCGTVREV' A
#
# COMPACT_ATOMS: atom_id res chain seq x y z
N ALA A 1 1.80 -2.34 8.82
CA ALA A 1 2.75 -3.46 8.78
C ALA A 1 3.31 -3.57 7.37
N LEU A 2 4.61 -3.86 7.25
CA LEU A 2 5.30 -4.11 5.98
C LEU A 2 5.87 -5.52 6.02
N LEU A 3 5.64 -6.30 4.97
CA LEU A 3 6.21 -7.62 4.79
C LEU A 3 6.91 -7.68 3.44
N CYS A 4 8.19 -8.03 3.45
CA CYS A 4 8.97 -8.22 2.23
C CYS A 4 8.90 -9.68 1.81
N LEU A 5 8.21 -9.96 0.71
CA LEU A 5 8.18 -11.29 0.08
C LEU A 5 9.21 -11.34 -1.06
N PRO A 6 9.54 -12.53 -1.58
CA PRO A 6 10.58 -12.68 -2.60
C PRO A 6 10.32 -11.89 -3.90
N THR A 7 9.04 -11.70 -4.26
CA THR A 7 8.65 -11.08 -5.54
C THR A 7 7.94 -9.73 -5.40
N TYR A 8 7.40 -9.41 -4.22
CA TYR A 8 6.69 -8.16 -3.96
C TYR A 8 6.75 -7.79 -2.47
N MET A 9 6.40 -6.55 -2.15
CA MET A 9 6.15 -6.10 -0.78
C MET A 9 4.65 -6.11 -0.51
N HIS A 10 4.27 -6.63 0.65
CA HIS A 10 2.91 -6.57 1.15
C HIS A 10 2.82 -5.52 2.25
N VAL A 11 2.05 -4.47 2.00
CA VAL A 11 1.83 -3.36 2.94
C VAL A 11 0.41 -3.43 3.44
N VAL A 12 0.22 -3.33 4.77
CA VAL A 12 -1.11 -3.24 5.40
C VAL A 12 -1.16 -2.01 6.30
N VAL A 13 -2.12 -1.13 6.04
CA VAL A 13 -2.39 0.08 6.80
C VAL A 13 -3.76 -0.02 7.47
N SER A 14 -3.82 0.19 8.78
CA SER A 14 -5.10 0.16 9.51
C SER A 14 -5.97 1.35 9.11
N ARG A 15 -7.28 1.12 8.88
CA ARG A 15 -8.23 2.21 8.64
C ARG A 15 -8.43 3.08 9.87
N TYR A 16 -8.35 2.50 11.06
CA TYR A 16 -8.42 3.26 12.30
C TYR A 16 -7.24 4.25 12.41
N PHE A 17 -6.04 3.82 12.03
CA PHE A 17 -4.86 4.68 12.00
C PHE A 17 -5.06 5.85 11.02
N LEU A 18 -5.57 5.57 9.81
CA LEU A 18 -5.85 6.62 8.82
C LEU A 18 -6.90 7.62 9.33
N GLN A 19 -8.00 7.13 9.89
CA GLN A 19 -9.07 7.97 10.43
C GLN A 19 -8.60 8.84 11.59
N TYR A 20 -7.78 8.29 12.49
CA TYR A 20 -7.20 9.04 13.60
C TYR A 20 -6.36 10.24 13.11
N HIS A 21 -5.68 10.08 11.98
CA HIS A 21 -4.91 11.14 11.33
C HIS A 21 -5.72 11.99 10.33
N GLY A 22 -7.03 11.78 10.21
CA GLY A 22 -7.90 12.52 9.29
C GLY A 22 -7.77 12.12 7.82
N TYR A 23 -7.13 10.99 7.51
CA TYR A 23 -6.97 10.48 6.16
C TYR A 23 -8.10 9.52 5.77
N SER A 24 -8.54 9.63 4.51
CA SER A 24 -9.47 8.68 3.91
C SER A 24 -8.73 7.44 3.42
N ALA A 25 -9.26 6.26 3.73
CA ALA A 25 -8.79 4.98 3.21
C ALA A 25 -8.79 4.90 1.67
N TRP A 26 -9.61 5.72 1.02
CA TRP A 26 -9.76 5.76 -0.44
C TRP A 26 -8.77 6.70 -1.13
N ASN A 27 -8.11 7.58 -0.38
CA ASN A 27 -7.14 8.55 -0.92
C ASN A 27 -5.69 8.02 -0.84
N LEU A 28 -5.51 6.72 -0.65
CA LEU A 28 -4.20 6.09 -0.62
C LEU A 28 -3.83 5.61 -2.01
N THR A 29 -2.74 6.16 -2.56
CA THR A 29 -2.18 5.78 -3.87
C THR A 29 -0.69 5.50 -3.74
N LEU A 30 -0.17 4.66 -4.63
CA LEU A 30 1.28 4.50 -4.82
C LEU A 30 1.79 5.49 -5.86
N ASN A 31 3.10 5.46 -6.13
CA ASN A 31 3.73 6.27 -7.18
C ASN A 31 3.07 6.05 -8.55
N ASP A 32 2.64 4.82 -8.81
CA ASP A 32 1.81 4.47 -9.96
C ASP A 32 0.34 4.33 -9.53
N PRO A 33 -0.57 5.22 -10.00
CA PRO A 33 -1.99 5.16 -9.68
C PRO A 33 -2.70 3.91 -10.21
N SER A 34 -2.12 3.19 -11.18
CA SER A 34 -2.69 1.94 -11.69
C SER A 34 -2.60 0.81 -10.65
N CYS A 35 -1.68 0.92 -9.69
CA CYS A 35 -1.56 -0.01 -8.58
C CYS A 35 -2.58 0.31 -7.50
N THR A 36 -3.75 -0.33 -7.64
CA THR A 36 -4.90 -0.12 -6.77
C THR A 36 -4.77 -0.87 -5.43
N PRO A 37 -5.16 -0.24 -4.31
CA PRO A 37 -5.22 -0.93 -3.03
C PRO A 37 -6.38 -1.92 -2.95
N TYR A 38 -6.21 -2.92 -2.10
CA TYR A 38 -7.29 -3.73 -1.56
C TYR A 38 -7.83 -3.10 -0.27
N ILE A 39 -9.02 -2.50 -0.34
CA ILE A 39 -9.65 -1.80 0.78
C ILE A 39 -10.67 -2.72 1.46
N THR A 40 -10.51 -2.94 2.76
CA THR A 40 -11.45 -3.68 3.61
C THR A 40 -12.11 -2.76 4.64
N SER A 41 -13.00 -3.28 5.49
CA SER A 41 -13.58 -2.52 6.60
C SER A 41 -12.54 -2.06 7.64
N ASN A 42 -11.46 -2.83 7.83
CA ASN A 42 -10.51 -2.63 8.93
C ASN A 42 -9.14 -2.12 8.46
N TYR A 43 -8.74 -2.43 7.23
CA TYR A 43 -7.42 -2.09 6.71
C TYR A 43 -7.42 -1.85 5.20
N VAL A 44 -6.36 -1.23 4.73
CA VAL A 44 -6.01 -1.07 3.33
C VAL A 44 -4.73 -1.83 3.09
N ALA A 45 -4.69 -2.67 2.05
CA ALA A 45 -3.54 -3.48 1.70
C ALA A 45 -3.04 -3.17 0.29
N PHE A 46 -1.71 -3.20 0.11
CA PHE A 46 -1.07 -3.08 -1.19
C PHE A 46 -0.13 -4.27 -1.41
N ASN A 47 -0.16 -4.83 -2.62
CA ASN A 47 0.85 -5.75 -3.11
C ASN A 47 1.68 -4.99 -4.14
N ILE A 48 2.95 -4.72 -3.81
CA ILE A 48 3.83 -3.84 -4.58
C ILE A 48 4.95 -4.69 -5.20
N PRO A 49 4.85 -5.09 -6.48
CA PRO A 49 5.90 -5.83 -7.16
C PRO A 49 7.17 -4.98 -7.26
N TYR A 50 8.34 -5.57 -7.03
CA TYR A 50 9.62 -4.85 -7.11
C TYR A 50 9.95 -4.29 -8.51
N THR A 51 9.25 -4.79 -9.54
CA THR A 51 9.46 -4.42 -10.95
C THR A 51 8.40 -3.45 -11.48
N GLN A 52 7.40 -3.09 -10.67
CA GLN A 52 6.23 -2.29 -11.09
C GLN A 52 5.84 -1.28 -10.01
N CYS A 53 4.69 -0.63 -10.18
CA CYS A 53 4.11 0.33 -9.24
C CYS A 53 4.96 1.59 -8.97
N GLY A 54 5.84 1.94 -9.90
CA GLY A 54 6.80 3.04 -9.72
C GLY A 54 7.81 2.77 -8.60
N THR A 55 8.08 1.49 -8.31
CA THR A 55 9.11 1.08 -7.35
C THR A 55 10.49 1.33 -7.94
N VAL A 56 11.36 2.02 -7.19
CA VAL A 56 12.75 2.27 -7.57
C VAL A 56 13.65 1.27 -6.86
N ARG A 57 14.64 0.74 -7.58
CA ARG A 57 15.69 -0.11 -7.03
C ARG A 57 16.98 0.68 -6.94
N GLU A 58 17.50 0.82 -5.74
CA GLU A 58 18.81 1.42 -5.48
C GLU A 58 19.82 0.33 -5.14
N VAL A 59 21.08 0.55 -5.54
CA VAL A 59 22.21 -0.38 -5.42
C VAL A 59 23.27 0.22 -4.51
#